data_AF-A0A180G5Z6-F1
#
_entry.id   AF-A0A180G5Z6-F1
#
_cell.length_a   1.000
_cell.length_b   1.000
_cell.length_c   1.000
_cell.angle_alpha   90.00
_cell.angle_beta   90.00
_cell.angle_gamma   90.00
#
_symmetry.space_group_name_H-M   'P 1'
#
loop_
_entity.id
_entity.type
_entity.pdbx_description
1 polymer ?
#
loop_
_entity_poly.entity_id
_entity_poly.type
_entity_poly.pdbx_seq_one_letter_code
_entity_poly.pdbx_strand_id
1 'polypeptide(L)'
;MGGRPADRRRAAAPFLDTPLPTVRKPVSREPSSGPPNWWHPRQCATGQAAGKTLAYKTARLCLIDTLGCGLKALCFPTCLKLLGPVVEGTLVPNGTRVPGTVFVLDPIREAFNIGTMIQWLDYNDCFLAAEWGHPSDNLGLILSLCASY
;
A
#
# COMPACT_ATOMS: atom_id res chain seq x y z
N MET A 1 -29.95 35.21 48.29
CA MET A 1 -30.91 34.45 47.45
C MET A 1 -30.74 34.94 46.01
N GLY A 2 -29.82 34.41 45.22
CA GLY A 2 -29.94 33.08 44.61
C GLY A 2 -30.40 33.25 43.15
N GLY A 3 -29.62 33.98 42.34
CA GLY A 3 -29.89 34.14 40.91
C GLY A 3 -29.67 32.81 40.20
N ARG A 4 -30.70 32.31 39.51
CA ARG A 4 -30.60 31.08 38.70
C ARG A 4 -29.66 31.34 37.52
N PRO A 5 -28.74 30.41 37.19
CA PRO A 5 -27.82 30.59 36.09
C PRO A 5 -28.56 30.47 34.75
N ALA A 6 -28.23 31.36 33.81
CA ALA A 6 -28.67 31.29 32.43
C ALA A 6 -28.25 29.92 31.83
N ASP A 7 -29.23 29.21 31.31
CA ASP A 7 -29.09 27.94 30.59
C ASP A 7 -28.17 28.16 29.37
N ARG A 8 -26.90 27.74 29.49
CA ARG A 8 -25.97 27.66 28.35
C ARG A 8 -26.39 26.48 27.47
N ARG A 9 -27.48 26.64 26.70
CA ARG A 9 -27.69 25.79 25.53
C ARG A 9 -26.70 26.21 24.46
N ARG A 10 -25.70 25.35 24.25
CA ARG A 10 -24.81 25.35 23.09
C ARG A 10 -25.65 25.63 21.84
N ALA A 11 -25.28 26.68 21.10
CA ALA A 11 -25.64 26.73 19.69
C ALA A 11 -25.00 25.50 19.02
N ALA A 12 -25.82 24.50 18.72
CA ALA A 12 -25.40 23.37 17.90
C ALA A 12 -25.13 23.93 16.49
N ALA A 13 -23.96 23.62 15.94
CA ALA A 13 -23.63 23.98 14.57
C ALA A 13 -24.67 23.36 13.61
N PRO A 14 -25.13 24.06 12.56
CA PRO A 14 -26.21 23.62 11.68
C PRO A 14 -25.82 22.46 10.74
N PHE A 15 -24.74 21.74 11.03
CA PHE A 15 -24.13 20.74 10.17
C PHE A 15 -24.72 19.33 10.35
N LEU A 16 -25.50 19.09 11.41
CA LEU A 16 -25.96 17.73 11.77
C LEU A 16 -27.32 17.32 11.18
N ASP A 17 -28.06 18.22 10.53
CA ASP A 17 -29.40 17.94 9.99
C ASP A 17 -29.44 17.81 8.45
N THR A 18 -28.29 17.76 7.78
CA THR A 18 -28.27 17.43 6.35
C THR A 18 -28.36 15.91 6.18
N PRO A 19 -29.41 15.37 5.55
CA PRO A 19 -29.48 13.94 5.27
C PRO A 19 -28.30 13.55 4.40
N LEU A 20 -27.55 12.52 4.83
CA LEU A 20 -26.45 11.95 4.05
C LEU A 20 -26.98 11.61 2.64
N PRO A 21 -26.27 11.98 1.57
CA PRO A 21 -26.68 11.59 0.23
C PRO A 21 -26.76 10.06 0.21
N THR A 22 -27.94 9.55 -0.15
CA THR A 22 -28.11 8.12 -0.37
C THR A 22 -27.20 7.73 -1.51
N VAL A 23 -26.06 7.11 -1.18
CA VAL A 23 -25.18 6.49 -2.18
C VAL A 23 -25.98 5.34 -2.77
N ARG A 24 -26.68 5.61 -3.88
CA ARG A 24 -27.22 4.54 -4.71
C ARG A 24 -26.03 3.69 -5.10
N LYS A 25 -26.05 2.40 -4.75
CA LYS A 25 -25.10 1.44 -5.30
C LYS A 25 -25.09 1.67 -6.82
N PRO A 26 -23.92 1.89 -7.43
CA PRO A 26 -23.87 2.01 -8.88
C PRO A 26 -24.51 0.74 -9.43
N VAL A 27 -25.56 0.90 -10.24
CA VAL A 27 -26.14 -0.22 -10.98
C VAL A 27 -25.00 -0.80 -11.80
N SER A 28 -24.63 -2.04 -11.52
CA SER A 28 -23.69 -2.80 -12.33
C SER A 28 -24.27 -2.88 -13.74
N ARG A 29 -23.80 -2.00 -14.63
CA ARG A 29 -24.05 -2.17 -16.05
C ARG A 29 -23.24 -3.39 -16.48
N GLU A 30 -23.94 -4.49 -16.73
CA GLU A 30 -23.41 -5.60 -17.52
C GLU A 30 -22.81 -5.02 -18.82
N PRO A 31 -21.52 -5.25 -19.11
CA PRO A 31 -20.90 -4.70 -20.31
C PRO A 31 -21.52 -5.38 -21.54
N SER A 32 -22.09 -4.57 -22.43
CA SER A 32 -22.85 -5.04 -23.60
C SER A 32 -22.01 -5.70 -24.71
N SER A 33 -20.71 -5.92 -24.49
CA SER A 33 -19.83 -6.60 -25.45
C SER A 33 -18.52 -7.02 -24.78
N GLY A 34 -18.48 -8.28 -24.33
CA GLY A 34 -17.30 -8.88 -23.70
C GLY A 34 -16.87 -8.17 -22.41
N PRO A 35 -15.88 -8.73 -21.69
CA PRO A 35 -15.40 -8.05 -20.52
C PRO A 35 -14.64 -6.77 -20.97
N PRO A 36 -14.67 -5.69 -20.18
CA PRO A 36 -14.02 -4.39 -20.49
C PRO A 36 -12.49 -4.41 -20.36
N ASN A 37 -11.73 -4.02 -21.40
CA ASN A 37 -10.25 -4.09 -21.57
C ASN A 37 -9.30 -4.08 -20.34
N TRP A 38 -9.68 -3.56 -19.16
CA TRP A 38 -8.97 -3.75 -17.90
C TRP A 38 -8.92 -5.20 -17.39
N TRP A 39 -9.85 -6.09 -17.79
CA TRP A 39 -9.83 -7.51 -17.39
C TRP A 39 -8.67 -8.29 -18.00
N HIS A 40 -8.06 -7.75 -19.06
CA HIS A 40 -6.85 -8.29 -19.65
C HIS A 40 -5.65 -7.74 -18.89
N PRO A 41 -4.92 -8.55 -18.09
CA PRO A 41 -3.82 -8.04 -17.26
C PRO A 41 -2.75 -7.35 -18.10
N ARG A 42 -2.48 -7.88 -19.31
CA ARG A 42 -1.57 -7.26 -20.29
C ARG A 42 -2.04 -5.87 -20.71
N GLN A 43 -3.31 -5.72 -21.06
CA GLN A 43 -3.85 -4.43 -21.51
C GLN A 43 -3.98 -3.43 -20.36
N CYS A 44 -4.25 -3.89 -19.14
CA CYS A 44 -4.22 -3.06 -17.94
C CYS A 44 -2.80 -2.54 -17.64
N ALA A 45 -1.79 -3.41 -17.76
CA ALA A 45 -0.39 -3.04 -17.54
C ALA A 45 0.17 -2.08 -18.62
N THR A 46 -0.24 -2.25 -19.89
CA THR A 46 0.19 -1.37 -20.99
C THR A 46 -0.72 -0.16 -21.20
N GLY A 47 -1.91 -0.16 -20.59
CA GLY A 47 -2.93 0.86 -20.76
C GLY A 47 -2.58 2.12 -19.99
N GLN A 48 -2.47 3.25 -20.69
CA GLN A 48 -2.28 4.54 -20.04
C GLN A 48 -3.54 4.96 -19.29
N ALA A 49 -3.43 5.07 -17.98
CA ALA A 49 -4.51 5.59 -17.17
C ALA A 49 -4.50 7.14 -17.18
N ALA A 50 -5.27 7.74 -18.08
CA ALA A 50 -5.46 9.19 -18.11
C ALA A 50 -6.20 9.71 -16.87
N GLY A 51 -5.77 10.84 -16.30
CA GLY A 51 -6.53 11.62 -15.31
C GLY A 51 -6.44 11.20 -13.83
N LYS A 52 -5.31 10.65 -13.35
CA LYS A 52 -5.22 10.03 -12.01
C LYS A 52 -4.35 10.77 -10.97
N THR A 53 -4.47 12.09 -10.83
CA THR A 53 -3.73 12.86 -9.81
C THR A 53 -3.93 12.31 -8.39
N LEU A 54 -5.14 11.87 -8.04
CA LEU A 54 -5.40 11.25 -6.74
C LEU A 54 -4.70 9.90 -6.60
N ALA A 55 -4.74 9.03 -7.62
CA ALA A 55 -4.10 7.71 -7.53
C ALA A 55 -2.59 7.82 -7.37
N TYR A 56 -1.93 8.74 -8.10
CA TYR A 56 -0.48 8.97 -7.91
C TYR A 56 -0.15 9.54 -6.53
N LYS A 57 -1.00 10.45 -6.00
CA LYS A 57 -0.84 10.95 -4.63
C LYS A 57 -0.96 9.83 -3.61
N THR A 58 -1.97 8.96 -3.74
CA THR A 58 -2.16 7.82 -2.84
C THR A 58 -1.05 6.78 -2.99
N ALA A 59 -0.61 6.47 -4.21
CA ALA A 59 0.51 5.56 -4.46
C ALA A 59 1.81 6.06 -3.82
N ARG A 60 2.07 7.37 -3.85
CA ARG A 60 3.22 7.98 -3.15
C ARG A 60 3.12 7.78 -1.63
N LEU A 61 1.93 7.93 -1.05
CA LEU A 61 1.73 7.71 0.39
C LEU A 61 1.89 6.22 0.74
N CYS A 62 1.30 5.33 -0.05
CA CYS A 62 1.44 3.88 0.08
C CYS A 62 2.92 3.47 0.05
N LEU A 63 3.71 3.97 -0.90
CA LEU A 63 5.15 3.68 -0.97
C LEU A 63 5.89 4.08 0.32
N ILE A 64 5.61 5.27 0.87
CA ILE A 64 6.27 5.75 2.09
C ILE A 64 5.85 4.91 3.30
N ASP A 65 4.56 4.59 3.40
CA ASP A 65 4.00 3.76 4.47
C ASP A 65 4.58 2.34 4.47
N THR A 66 4.61 1.69 3.30
CA THR A 66 5.17 0.35 3.11
C THR A 66 6.65 0.30 3.47
N LEU A 67 7.45 1.29 3.03
CA LEU A 67 8.87 1.38 3.43
C LEU A 67 9.03 1.61 4.93
N GLY A 68 8.15 2.42 5.54
CA GLY A 68 8.12 2.62 6.99
C GLY A 68 7.86 1.32 7.75
N CYS A 69 6.89 0.52 7.30
CA CYS A 69 6.60 -0.81 7.85
C CYS A 69 7.82 -1.73 7.75
N GLY A 70 8.47 -1.78 6.58
CA GLY A 70 9.67 -2.58 6.37
C GLY A 70 10.85 -2.18 7.28
N LEU A 71 11.08 -0.87 7.45
CA LEU A 71 12.13 -0.39 8.36
C LEU A 71 11.83 -0.73 9.82
N LYS A 72 10.55 -0.69 10.22
CA LYS A 72 10.15 -1.11 11.58
C LYS A 72 10.37 -2.60 11.81
N ALA A 73 10.18 -3.44 10.78
CA ALA A 73 10.42 -4.87 10.86
C ALA A 73 11.89 -5.22 11.16
N LEU A 74 12.85 -4.38 10.76
CA LEU A 74 14.27 -4.59 11.07
C LEU A 74 14.59 -4.52 12.58
N CYS A 75 13.70 -3.97 13.41
CA CYS A 75 13.84 -4.03 14.87
C CYS A 75 13.55 -5.43 15.45
N PHE A 76 13.05 -6.37 14.66
CA PHE A 76 12.65 -7.69 15.09
C PHE A 76 13.69 -8.73 14.66
N PRO A 77 14.42 -9.36 15.60
CA PRO A 77 15.44 -10.36 15.27
C PRO A 77 14.91 -11.56 14.48
N THR A 78 13.63 -11.90 14.63
CA THR A 78 12.98 -12.97 13.87
C THR A 78 12.83 -12.63 12.39
N CYS A 79 12.55 -11.36 12.05
CA CYS A 79 12.55 -10.89 10.67
C CYS A 79 13.98 -10.92 10.11
N LEU A 80 14.93 -10.33 10.83
CA LEU A 80 16.33 -10.20 10.38
C LEU A 80 16.97 -11.54 10.04
N LYS A 81 16.64 -12.62 10.77
CA LYS A 81 17.17 -13.97 10.53
C LYS A 81 16.83 -14.54 9.15
N LEU A 82 15.78 -14.05 8.50
CA LEU A 82 15.33 -14.53 7.19
C LEU A 82 15.89 -13.69 6.03
N LEU A 83 16.47 -12.53 6.35
CA LEU A 83 17.04 -11.60 5.39
C LEU A 83 18.49 -11.97 5.04
N GLY A 84 19.03 -11.29 4.04
CA GLY A 84 20.39 -11.48 3.54
C GLY A 84 20.47 -12.47 2.37
N PRO A 85 21.70 -12.72 1.89
CA PRO A 85 21.94 -13.66 0.79
C PRO A 85 21.65 -15.10 1.21
N VAL A 86 21.38 -15.96 0.23
CA VAL A 86 21.21 -17.41 0.49
C VAL A 86 22.51 -18.03 1.01
N VAL A 87 23.64 -17.58 0.46
CA VAL A 87 24.98 -17.99 0.88
C VAL A 87 25.74 -16.75 1.34
N GLU A 88 26.26 -16.78 2.57
CA GLU A 88 27.06 -15.68 3.13
C GLU A 88 28.28 -15.38 2.26
N GLY A 89 28.60 -14.10 2.09
CA GLY A 89 29.70 -13.64 1.24
C GLY A 89 29.39 -13.63 -0.26
N THR A 90 28.16 -13.91 -0.69
CA THR A 90 27.76 -13.78 -2.10
C THR A 90 27.95 -12.34 -2.57
N LEU A 91 28.70 -12.16 -3.66
CA LEU A 91 28.91 -10.88 -4.32
C LEU A 91 28.07 -10.84 -5.59
N VAL A 92 27.21 -9.84 -5.70
CA VAL A 92 26.37 -9.62 -6.88
C VAL A 92 26.82 -8.32 -7.55
N PRO A 93 27.53 -8.38 -8.69
CA PRO A 93 27.86 -7.19 -9.47
C PRO A 93 26.57 -6.46 -9.86
N ASN A 94 26.52 -5.14 -9.62
CA ASN A 94 25.32 -4.32 -9.85
C ASN A 94 24.06 -4.86 -9.13
N GLY A 95 24.23 -5.52 -7.99
CA GLY A 95 23.12 -5.98 -7.19
C GLY A 95 22.32 -4.83 -6.56
N THR A 96 21.09 -5.14 -6.19
CA THR A 96 20.15 -4.19 -5.58
C THR A 96 20.29 -4.19 -4.07
N ARG A 97 20.10 -3.03 -3.46
CA ARG A 97 20.23 -2.84 -2.01
C ARG A 97 18.88 -2.99 -1.32
N VAL A 98 18.85 -3.82 -0.29
CA VAL A 98 17.68 -3.90 0.61
C VAL A 98 17.67 -2.67 1.53
N PRO A 99 16.62 -1.82 1.50
CA PRO A 99 16.53 -0.61 2.29
C PRO A 99 16.75 -0.85 3.79
N GLY A 100 17.55 0.01 4.44
CA GLY A 100 17.85 -0.11 5.88
C GLY A 100 18.84 -1.20 6.24
N THR A 101 19.44 -1.90 5.27
CA THR A 101 20.47 -2.92 5.50
C THR A 101 21.74 -2.66 4.67
N VAL A 102 22.75 -3.49 4.88
CA VAL A 102 24.00 -3.50 4.09
C VAL A 102 23.96 -4.49 2.92
N PHE A 103 22.85 -5.22 2.75
CA PHE A 103 22.78 -6.31 1.78
C PHE A 103 22.69 -5.78 0.35
N VAL A 104 23.52 -6.36 -0.52
CA VAL A 104 23.50 -6.18 -1.97
C VAL A 104 23.22 -7.54 -2.57
N LEU A 105 22.09 -7.70 -3.23
CA LEU A 105 21.51 -8.99 -3.60
C LEU A 105 21.07 -9.00 -5.07
N ASP A 106 20.86 -10.19 -5.61
CA ASP A 106 20.18 -10.36 -6.89
C ASP A 106 18.70 -9.93 -6.77
N PRO A 107 18.04 -9.56 -7.88
CA PRO A 107 16.68 -9.04 -7.83
C PRO A 107 15.67 -10.01 -7.21
N ILE A 108 15.89 -11.32 -7.35
CA ILE A 108 14.96 -12.33 -6.81
C ILE A 108 15.08 -12.36 -5.29
N ARG A 109 16.32 -12.41 -4.78
CA ARG A 109 16.56 -12.45 -3.34
C ARG A 109 16.21 -11.12 -2.69
N GLU A 110 16.48 -10.01 -3.36
CA GLU A 110 16.13 -8.68 -2.88
C GLU A 110 14.60 -8.50 -2.78
N ALA A 111 13.85 -8.92 -3.80
CA ALA A 111 12.38 -8.86 -3.76
C ALA A 111 11.80 -9.68 -2.60
N PHE A 112 12.37 -10.85 -2.31
CA PHE A 112 11.99 -11.64 -1.13
C PHE A 112 12.29 -10.90 0.17
N ASN A 113 13.45 -10.23 0.26
CA ASN A 113 13.86 -9.51 1.47
C ASN A 113 12.91 -8.34 1.73
N ILE A 114 12.64 -7.50 0.72
CA ILE A 114 11.68 -6.39 0.85
C ILE A 114 10.29 -6.92 1.18
N GLY A 115 9.77 -7.90 0.42
CA GLY A 115 8.44 -8.48 0.64
C GLY A 115 8.27 -9.01 2.07
N THR A 116 9.28 -9.73 2.57
CA THR A 116 9.29 -10.24 3.95
C THR A 116 9.23 -9.10 4.96
N MET A 117 10.00 -8.03 4.76
CA MET A 117 10.05 -6.89 5.69
C MET A 117 8.72 -6.15 5.74
N ILE A 118 8.13 -5.84 4.59
CA ILE A 118 6.98 -4.92 4.51
C ILE A 118 5.71 -5.53 5.06
N GLN A 119 5.53 -6.85 4.93
CA GLN A 119 4.38 -7.59 5.43
C GLN A 119 4.60 -8.19 6.83
N TRP A 120 5.83 -8.08 7.39
CA TRP A 120 6.21 -8.78 8.63
C TRP A 120 5.28 -8.49 9.82
N LEU A 121 4.88 -7.24 9.97
CA LEU A 121 4.09 -6.75 11.10
C LEU A 121 2.60 -6.60 10.79
N ASP A 122 2.19 -6.86 9.55
CA ASP A 122 0.80 -6.70 9.09
C ASP A 122 0.26 -5.27 9.32
N TYR A 123 1.09 -4.27 9.05
CA TYR A 123 0.78 -2.83 9.19
C TYR A 123 0.67 -2.08 7.87
N ASN A 124 1.10 -2.71 6.78
CA ASN A 124 1.00 -2.17 5.44
C ASN A 124 -0.47 -2.13 4.95
N ASP A 125 -0.68 -1.55 3.77
CA ASP A 125 -2.00 -1.34 3.21
C ASP A 125 -2.84 -2.63 3.13
N CYS A 126 -4.16 -2.51 3.15
CA CYS A 126 -5.07 -3.65 3.06
C CYS A 126 -6.19 -3.37 2.05
N PHE A 127 -6.55 -4.38 1.28
CA PHE A 127 -7.67 -4.37 0.36
C PHE A 127 -8.67 -5.47 0.74
N LEU A 128 -9.86 -5.04 1.17
CA LEU A 128 -10.93 -5.92 1.62
C LEU A 128 -11.97 -6.11 0.51
N ALA A 129 -11.92 -7.25 -0.17
CA ALA A 129 -12.88 -7.65 -1.19
C ALA A 129 -13.41 -9.07 -0.90
N ALA A 130 -13.87 -9.79 -1.94
CA ALA A 130 -14.22 -11.21 -1.82
C ALA A 130 -13.02 -12.04 -1.31
N GLU A 131 -11.82 -11.65 -1.71
CA GLU A 131 -10.55 -12.10 -1.14
C GLU A 131 -9.87 -10.92 -0.43
N TRP A 132 -9.12 -11.23 0.63
CA TRP A 132 -8.37 -10.25 1.41
C TRP A 132 -6.92 -10.27 0.95
N GLY A 133 -6.27 -9.11 0.94
CA GLY A 133 -4.85 -9.06 0.64
C GLY A 133 -4.24 -7.68 0.81
N HIS A 134 -2.94 -7.62 0.60
CA HIS A 134 -2.12 -6.43 0.78
C HIS A 134 -1.45 -6.10 -0.56
N PRO A 135 -2.03 -5.18 -1.36
CA PRO A 135 -1.49 -4.87 -2.69
C PRO A 135 -0.05 -4.35 -2.66
N SER A 136 0.36 -3.70 -1.57
CA SER A 136 1.73 -3.22 -1.37
C SER A 136 2.78 -4.33 -1.34
N ASP A 137 2.41 -5.59 -1.14
CA ASP A 137 3.35 -6.73 -1.20
C ASP A 137 4.10 -6.82 -2.53
N ASN A 138 3.47 -6.34 -3.61
CA ASN A 138 4.07 -6.30 -4.94
C ASN A 138 5.22 -5.27 -5.05
N LEU A 139 5.35 -4.34 -4.09
CA LEU A 139 6.43 -3.36 -4.08
C LEU A 139 7.80 -4.00 -3.90
N GLY A 140 7.88 -5.18 -3.26
CA GLY A 140 9.14 -5.92 -3.18
C GLY A 140 9.71 -6.21 -4.57
N LEU A 141 8.90 -6.78 -5.46
CA LEU A 141 9.33 -7.07 -6.83
C LEU A 141 9.55 -5.80 -7.66
N ILE A 142 8.64 -4.82 -7.58
CA ILE A 142 8.73 -3.59 -8.38
C ILE A 142 10.00 -2.81 -8.05
N LEU A 143 10.29 -2.60 -6.75
CA LEU A 143 11.48 -1.88 -6.32
C LEU A 143 12.74 -2.61 -6.71
N SER A 144 12.74 -3.93 -6.53
CA SER A 144 13.86 -4.78 -6.91
C SER A 144 14.23 -4.62 -8.37
N LEU A 145 13.27 -4.82 -9.27
CA LEU A 145 13.50 -4.75 -10.70
C LEU A 145 13.89 -3.35 -11.13
N CYS A 146 13.26 -2.30 -10.59
CA CYS A 146 13.58 -0.93 -10.95
C CYS A 146 14.98 -0.49 -10.48
N ALA A 147 15.51 -1.07 -9.40
CA ALA A 147 16.82 -0.71 -8.87
C ALA A 147 17.97 -1.56 -9.42
N SER A 148 17.68 -2.64 -10.17
CA SER A 148 18.67 -3.61 -10.67
C SER A 148 19.28 -3.28 -12.04
N TYR A 149 19.08 -2.06 -12.58
CA TYR A 149 19.54 -1.64 -13.91
C TYR A 149 20.39 -0.38 -13.87
#